data_AF-A0A9E5N9H9-F1
#
_entry.id   AF-A0A9E5N9H9-F1
#
_cell.length_a   1.000
_cell.length_b   1.000
_cell.length_c   1.000
_cell.angle_alpha   90.00
_cell.angle_beta   90.00
_cell.angle_gamma   90.00
#
_symmetry.space_group_name_H-M   'P 1'
#
loop_
_entity.id
_entity.type
_entity.pdbx_description
1 polymer ?
#
loop_
_entity_poly.entity_id
_entity_poly.type
_entity_poly.pdbx_seq_one_letter_code
_entity_poly.pdbx_strand_id
1 'polypeptide(L)'
;MRRAILSVCVVAAMAAVVVLLAGCQGPEAPSAPAEELESAELPKAAHAELPIAVTVDPRVELMSIIFRLTGSNEYTQGRIPSYTEDVDQHFGPYKEHPAVKMAIKLRSTRGVCFDAPMSMAVHLTDGYTLQERIPFDPHPGNLDKRWHLEEAREFLEKARQFVEDTDFQEFFEAHQPLYDQATGRMKEMLSKETHLGWFEE
;
A
#
# COMPACT_ATOMS: atom_id res chain seq x y z
N MET A 1 -8.35 30.85 4.93
CA MET A 1 -8.21 29.91 3.79
C MET A 1 -7.62 28.62 4.32
N ARG A 2 -8.46 27.61 4.59
CA ARG A 2 -8.02 26.28 5.03
C ARG A 2 -8.13 25.37 3.81
N ARG A 3 -7.00 24.87 3.30
CA ARG A 3 -6.98 23.85 2.25
C ARG A 3 -7.34 22.52 2.92
N ALA A 4 -8.46 21.92 2.54
CA ALA A 4 -8.80 20.57 2.94
C ALA A 4 -7.89 19.60 2.19
N ILE A 5 -7.14 18.78 2.91
CA ILE A 5 -6.34 17.69 2.35
C ILE A 5 -7.25 16.46 2.34
N LEU A 6 -7.96 16.23 1.24
CA LEU A 6 -8.68 14.98 1.00
C LEU A 6 -7.65 13.90 0.63
N SER A 7 -7.33 13.03 1.58
CA SER A 7 -6.51 11.85 1.33
C SER A 7 -7.43 10.75 0.77
N VAL A 8 -7.60 10.70 -0.54
CA VAL A 8 -8.31 9.60 -1.20
C VAL A 8 -7.36 8.41 -1.30
N CYS A 9 -7.51 7.44 -0.39
CA CYS A 9 -6.90 6.11 -0.55
C CYS A 9 -7.66 5.36 -1.65
N VAL A 10 -7.17 5.44 -2.89
CA VAL A 10 -7.60 4.52 -3.94
C VAL A 10 -6.99 3.16 -3.63
N VAL A 11 -7.75 2.28 -3.00
CA VAL A 11 -7.45 0.84 -2.98
C VAL A 11 -7.74 0.32 -4.38
N ALA A 12 -6.77 0.47 -5.28
CA ALA A 12 -6.84 -0.09 -6.62
C ALA A 12 -6.63 -1.61 -6.53
N ALA A 13 -7.69 -2.34 -6.21
CA ALA A 13 -7.80 -3.74 -6.59
C ALA A 13 -7.83 -3.78 -8.13
N MET A 14 -6.67 -4.00 -8.75
CA MET A 14 -6.53 -4.20 -10.18
C MET A 14 -7.32 -5.45 -10.61
N ALA A 15 -8.58 -5.23 -10.99
CA ALA A 15 -9.43 -6.20 -11.66
C ALA A 15 -8.90 -6.41 -13.08
N ALA A 16 -8.56 -7.65 -13.40
CA ALA A 16 -8.11 -8.05 -14.72
C ALA A 16 -9.25 -7.90 -15.73
N VAL A 17 -9.04 -7.09 -16.77
CA VAL A 17 -9.80 -7.18 -18.01
C VAL A 17 -9.42 -8.51 -18.67
N VAL A 18 -10.34 -9.47 -18.65
CA VAL A 18 -10.21 -10.71 -19.41
C VAL A 18 -10.61 -10.42 -20.85
N VAL A 19 -9.62 -10.33 -21.75
CA VAL A 19 -9.85 -10.47 -23.18
C VAL A 19 -9.66 -11.95 -23.52
N LEU A 20 -10.78 -12.67 -23.66
CA LEU A 20 -10.82 -13.98 -24.28
C LEU A 20 -10.74 -13.79 -25.80
N LEU A 21 -9.57 -14.08 -26.37
CA LEU A 21 -9.47 -14.40 -27.80
C LEU A 21 -9.05 -15.86 -27.94
N ALA A 22 -10.04 -16.68 -28.24
CA ALA A 22 -9.84 -17.99 -28.85
C ALA A 22 -9.38 -17.78 -30.30
N GLY A 23 -8.39 -18.56 -30.75
CA GLY A 23 -8.09 -18.63 -32.18
C GLY A 23 -6.73 -19.24 -32.54
N CYS A 24 -6.78 -20.51 -32.92
CA CYS A 24 -6.14 -21.09 -34.12
C CYS A 24 -4.68 -20.76 -34.46
N GLN A 25 -3.85 -21.80 -34.45
CA GLN A 25 -2.51 -21.84 -35.04
C GLN A 25 -2.53 -21.60 -36.56
N GLY A 26 -1.64 -20.73 -37.03
CA GLY A 26 -1.27 -20.46 -38.42
C GLY A 26 0.21 -20.03 -38.50
N PRO A 27 0.88 -20.11 -39.66
CA PRO A 27 2.29 -20.50 -39.74
C PRO A 27 3.30 -19.35 -39.57
N GLU A 28 4.51 -19.76 -39.18
CA GLU A 28 5.72 -18.97 -38.87
C GLU A 28 6.15 -18.03 -40.01
N ALA A 29 6.42 -16.76 -39.66
CA ALA A 29 7.00 -15.75 -40.54
C ALA A 29 8.45 -15.44 -40.10
N PRO A 30 9.35 -15.03 -41.02
CA PRO A 30 10.80 -15.12 -40.83
C PRO A 30 11.35 -14.00 -39.94
N SER A 31 12.44 -14.32 -39.24
CA SER A 31 13.13 -13.43 -38.31
C SER A 31 13.83 -12.26 -39.02
N ALA A 32 13.51 -11.04 -38.58
CA ALA A 32 14.28 -9.83 -38.86
C ALA A 32 15.43 -9.68 -37.83
N PRO A 33 16.57 -9.07 -38.21
CA PRO A 33 17.75 -9.01 -37.35
C PRO A 33 17.58 -8.02 -36.20
N ALA A 34 18.25 -8.32 -35.09
CA ALA A 34 18.29 -7.52 -33.87
C ALA A 34 19.02 -6.20 -34.13
N GLU A 35 18.27 -5.09 -34.18
CA GLU A 35 18.82 -3.74 -34.01
C GLU A 35 18.99 -3.46 -32.51
N GLU A 36 20.19 -2.98 -32.18
CA GLU A 36 20.62 -2.55 -30.86
C GLU A 36 19.67 -1.48 -30.31
N LEU A 37 19.00 -1.78 -29.19
CA LEU A 37 18.22 -0.81 -28.43
C LEU A 37 19.17 0.11 -27.66
N GLU A 38 19.54 1.20 -28.31
CA GLU A 38 20.18 2.37 -27.72
C GLU A 38 19.34 2.87 -26.53
N SER A 39 19.99 3.04 -25.37
CA SER A 39 19.40 3.56 -24.13
C SER A 39 18.80 4.94 -24.35
N ALA A 40 17.52 5.00 -24.69
CA ALA A 40 16.75 6.23 -24.66
C ALA A 40 16.41 6.55 -23.19
N GLU A 41 17.13 7.49 -22.59
CA GLU A 41 16.65 8.18 -21.40
C GLU A 41 15.27 8.77 -21.69
N LEU A 42 14.27 8.32 -20.93
CA LEU A 42 12.92 8.85 -21.01
C LEU A 42 12.95 10.36 -20.73
N PRO A 43 12.34 11.19 -21.59
CA PRO A 43 12.27 12.61 -21.35
C PRO A 43 11.53 12.85 -20.03
N LYS A 44 12.09 13.72 -19.19
CA LYS A 44 11.45 14.20 -17.96
C LYS A 44 10.17 14.95 -18.34
N ALA A 45 9.07 14.21 -18.46
CA ALA A 45 7.77 14.77 -18.75
C ALA A 45 7.41 15.72 -17.60
N ALA A 46 7.21 16.99 -17.93
CA ALA A 46 6.54 17.92 -17.03
C ALA A 46 5.10 17.43 -16.88
N HIS A 47 4.86 16.61 -15.85
CA HIS A 47 3.52 16.17 -15.51
C HIS A 47 2.72 17.40 -15.07
N ALA A 48 1.57 17.64 -15.72
CA ALA A 48 0.60 18.60 -15.23
C ALA A 48 0.29 18.30 -13.75
N GLU A 49 0.31 19.32 -12.89
CA GLU A 49 0.06 19.11 -11.47
C GLU A 49 -1.36 18.58 -11.27
N LEU A 50 -1.45 17.32 -10.84
CA LEU A 50 -2.72 16.71 -10.50
C LEU A 50 -3.26 17.35 -9.21
N PRO A 51 -4.57 17.65 -9.13
CA PRO A 51 -5.20 18.17 -7.92
C PRO A 51 -5.25 17.16 -6.76
N ILE A 52 -4.73 15.94 -6.95
CA ILE A 52 -4.68 14.86 -5.97
C ILE A 52 -3.25 14.41 -5.72
N ALA A 53 -2.92 14.20 -4.45
CA ALA A 53 -1.63 13.65 -4.05
C ALA A 53 -1.64 12.13 -4.25
N VAL A 54 -0.65 11.63 -5.00
CA VAL A 54 -0.41 10.20 -5.20
C VAL A 54 0.92 9.85 -4.56
N THR A 55 0.87 8.98 -3.56
CA THR A 55 2.03 8.57 -2.75
C THR A 55 1.84 7.15 -2.23
N VAL A 56 2.94 6.49 -1.86
CA VAL A 56 2.91 5.29 -1.02
C VAL A 56 2.96 5.77 0.43
N ASP A 57 1.96 5.38 1.22
CA ASP A 57 1.81 5.85 2.59
C ASP A 57 2.50 4.88 3.57
N PRO A 58 3.48 5.31 4.38
CA PRO A 58 4.18 4.43 5.31
C PRO A 58 3.25 3.82 6.36
N ARG A 59 2.12 4.48 6.68
CA ARG A 59 1.11 3.94 7.61
C ARG A 59 0.44 2.71 7.00
N VAL A 60 0.09 2.78 5.72
CA VAL A 60 -0.54 1.70 4.97
C VAL A 60 0.44 0.55 4.75
N GLU A 61 1.70 0.86 4.44
CA GLU A 61 2.74 -0.13 4.24
C GLU A 61 3.03 -0.92 5.53
N LEU A 62 3.21 -0.22 6.66
CA LEU A 62 3.44 -0.85 7.95
C LEU A 62 2.30 -1.81 8.32
N MET A 63 1.04 -1.36 8.21
CA MET A 63 -0.11 -2.20 8.52
C MET A 63 -0.17 -3.42 7.58
N SER A 64 0.12 -3.23 6.30
CA SER A 64 0.16 -4.32 5.33
C SER A 64 1.23 -5.36 5.67
N ILE A 65 2.42 -4.92 6.09
CA ILE A 65 3.53 -5.81 6.48
C ILE A 65 3.19 -6.58 7.76
N ILE A 66 2.73 -5.91 8.82
CA ILE A 66 2.36 -6.58 10.07
C ILE A 66 1.29 -7.65 9.80
N PHE A 67 0.27 -7.33 8.99
CA PHE A 67 -0.78 -8.28 8.66
C PHE A 67 -0.36 -9.35 7.64
N ARG A 68 0.61 -9.07 6.76
CA ARG A 68 1.26 -10.09 5.90
C ARG A 68 1.95 -11.17 6.74
N LEU A 69 2.66 -10.77 7.80
CA LEU A 69 3.35 -11.72 8.70
C LEU A 69 2.42 -12.68 9.43
N THR A 70 1.13 -12.34 9.54
CA THR A 70 0.10 -13.26 10.09
C THR A 70 -0.23 -14.43 9.16
N GLY A 71 0.23 -14.41 7.90
CA GLY A 71 -0.12 -15.38 6.87
C GLY A 71 -1.52 -15.20 6.30
N SER A 72 -2.15 -14.05 6.50
CA SER A 72 -3.48 -13.75 5.99
C SER A 72 -3.45 -13.54 4.47
N ASN A 73 -4.26 -14.31 3.73
CA ASN A 73 -4.25 -14.34 2.26
C ASN A 73 -4.44 -12.95 1.62
N GLU A 74 -5.25 -12.09 2.22
CA GLU A 74 -5.51 -10.74 1.76
C GLU A 74 -4.26 -9.84 1.74
N TYR A 75 -3.20 -10.21 2.47
CA TYR A 75 -1.92 -9.48 2.55
C TYR A 75 -0.73 -10.19 1.89
N THR A 76 -0.91 -11.40 1.37
CA THR A 76 0.17 -12.19 0.74
C THR A 76 0.13 -12.17 -0.79
N GLN A 77 -0.82 -11.45 -1.39
CA GLN A 77 -1.06 -11.40 -2.85
C GLN A 77 -0.26 -10.32 -3.61
N GLY A 78 0.95 -9.98 -3.13
CA GLY A 78 1.79 -8.98 -3.78
C GLY A 78 2.19 -9.40 -5.21
N ARG A 79 2.14 -8.46 -6.15
CA ARG A 79 2.37 -8.72 -7.60
C ARG A 79 3.79 -8.41 -8.08
N ILE A 80 4.66 -7.95 -7.19
CA ILE A 80 6.06 -7.62 -7.49
C ILE A 80 6.92 -8.62 -6.71
N PRO A 81 7.36 -9.74 -7.34
CA PRO A 81 8.03 -10.81 -6.63
C PRO A 81 9.27 -10.37 -5.86
N SER A 82 10.11 -9.52 -6.46
CA SER A 82 11.32 -8.99 -5.80
C SER A 82 10.98 -8.25 -4.51
N TYR A 83 10.00 -7.34 -4.56
CA TYR A 83 9.57 -6.59 -3.38
C TYR A 83 8.98 -7.49 -2.30
N THR A 84 8.13 -8.46 -2.68
CA THR A 84 7.56 -9.38 -1.70
C THR A 84 8.61 -10.28 -1.05
N GLU A 85 9.65 -10.64 -1.80
CA GLU A 85 10.79 -11.39 -1.30
C GLU A 85 11.63 -10.54 -0.33
N ASP A 86 11.89 -9.28 -0.66
CA ASP A 86 12.58 -8.33 0.23
C ASP A 86 11.81 -8.16 1.56
N VAL A 87 10.47 -8.01 1.50
CA VAL A 87 9.61 -7.96 2.69
C VAL A 87 9.71 -9.27 3.50
N ASP A 88 9.62 -10.43 2.85
CA ASP A 88 9.65 -11.72 3.55
C ASP A 88 11.03 -12.01 4.17
N GLN A 89 12.11 -11.61 3.51
CA GLN A 89 13.47 -11.74 4.02
C GLN A 89 13.72 -10.80 5.20
N HIS A 90 13.33 -9.53 5.09
CA HIS A 90 13.57 -8.52 6.12
C HIS A 90 12.70 -8.75 7.37
N PHE A 91 11.39 -8.95 7.17
CA PHE A 91 10.44 -9.03 8.28
C PHE A 91 10.10 -10.45 8.73
N GLY A 92 10.48 -11.48 7.95
CA GLY A 92 10.23 -12.89 8.25
C GLY A 92 10.69 -13.36 9.64
N PRO A 93 11.86 -12.93 10.15
CA PRO A 93 12.31 -13.25 11.51
C PRO A 93 11.36 -12.76 12.62
N TYR A 94 10.52 -11.76 12.33
CA TYR A 94 9.63 -11.10 13.30
C TYR A 94 8.20 -11.66 13.31
N LYS A 95 7.95 -12.82 12.70
CA LYS A 95 6.61 -13.48 12.74
C LYS A 95 6.07 -13.73 14.15
N GLU A 96 6.97 -13.90 15.12
CA GLU A 96 6.62 -14.11 16.52
C GLU A 96 6.57 -12.81 17.35
N HIS A 97 6.74 -11.65 16.72
CA HIS A 97 6.76 -10.34 17.37
C HIS A 97 5.39 -10.03 18.03
N PRO A 98 5.37 -9.35 19.19
CA PRO A 98 4.12 -9.01 19.90
C PRO A 98 3.06 -8.31 19.03
N ALA A 99 3.46 -7.45 18.09
CA ALA A 99 2.54 -6.80 17.15
C ALA A 99 1.82 -7.82 16.23
N VAL A 100 2.57 -8.78 15.69
CA VAL A 100 2.02 -9.83 14.81
C VAL A 100 1.09 -10.75 15.59
N LYS A 101 1.50 -11.15 16.81
CA LYS A 101 0.65 -11.95 17.71
C LYS A 101 -0.65 -11.24 18.07
N MET A 102 -0.58 -9.93 18.30
CA MET A 102 -1.76 -9.13 18.57
C MET A 102 -2.66 -9.00 17.33
N ALA A 103 -2.08 -8.83 16.14
CA ALA A 103 -2.85 -8.85 14.89
C ALA A 103 -3.59 -10.19 14.69
N ILE A 104 -2.95 -11.33 14.97
CA ILE A 104 -3.58 -12.67 14.95
C ILE A 104 -4.74 -12.75 15.95
N LYS A 105 -4.55 -12.25 17.18
CA LYS A 105 -5.61 -12.19 18.20
C LYS A 105 -6.78 -11.33 17.72
N LEU A 106 -6.53 -10.10 17.29
CA LEU A 106 -7.56 -9.16 16.81
C LEU A 106 -8.34 -9.72 15.62
N ARG A 107 -7.66 -10.39 14.69
CA ARG A 107 -8.33 -11.08 13.58
C ARG A 107 -9.29 -12.15 14.08
N SER A 108 -8.87 -12.99 15.02
CA SER A 108 -9.68 -14.10 15.52
C SER A 108 -10.80 -13.69 16.48
N THR A 109 -10.61 -12.64 17.27
CA THR A 109 -11.59 -12.22 18.30
C THR A 109 -12.50 -11.08 17.85
N ARG A 110 -12.02 -10.21 16.96
CA ARG A 110 -12.74 -9.00 16.49
C ARG A 110 -13.01 -8.98 14.98
N GLY A 111 -12.39 -9.89 14.22
CA GLY A 111 -12.51 -9.89 12.76
C GLY A 111 -11.74 -8.76 12.08
N VAL A 112 -10.70 -8.20 12.73
CA VAL A 112 -9.83 -7.19 12.12
C VAL A 112 -9.05 -7.83 10.97
N CYS A 113 -9.47 -7.54 9.75
CA CYS A 113 -8.90 -8.05 8.50
C CYS A 113 -9.32 -7.15 7.32
N PHE A 114 -8.81 -7.41 6.12
CA PHE A 114 -9.11 -6.65 4.89
C PHE A 114 -8.92 -5.13 5.06
N ASP A 115 -10.01 -4.37 5.11
CA ASP A 115 -10.06 -2.92 5.16
C ASP A 115 -9.84 -2.34 6.57
N ALA A 116 -10.05 -3.12 7.65
CA ALA A 116 -9.91 -2.61 9.01
C ALA A 116 -8.49 -2.09 9.35
N PRO A 117 -7.40 -2.78 8.98
CA PRO A 117 -6.05 -2.23 9.19
C PRO A 117 -5.78 -0.95 8.40
N MET A 118 -6.37 -0.79 7.22
CA MET A 118 -6.23 0.44 6.43
C MET A 118 -7.06 1.59 7.00
N SER A 119 -8.24 1.28 7.54
CA SER A 119 -8.99 2.23 8.35
C SER A 119 -8.15 2.71 9.54
N MET A 120 -7.44 1.83 10.25
CA MET A 120 -6.52 2.26 11.31
C MET A 120 -5.42 3.20 10.78
N ALA A 121 -4.73 2.82 9.71
CA ALA A 121 -3.62 3.57 9.13
C ALA A 121 -3.95 5.06 8.89
N VAL A 122 -5.12 5.36 8.33
CA VAL A 122 -5.50 6.75 8.01
C VAL A 122 -5.80 7.61 9.25
N HIS A 123 -6.03 6.99 10.41
CA HIS A 123 -6.25 7.68 11.70
C HIS A 123 -4.95 7.97 12.46
N LEU A 124 -3.79 7.61 11.92
CA LEU A 124 -2.49 7.82 12.53
C LEU A 124 -1.77 9.05 11.94
N THR A 125 -0.89 9.67 12.71
CA THR A 125 -0.09 10.84 12.27
C THR A 125 0.87 10.48 11.15
N ASP A 126 1.58 9.37 11.29
CA ASP A 126 2.67 8.90 10.44
C ASP A 126 2.88 7.39 10.66
N GLY A 127 3.76 6.77 9.87
CA GLY A 127 4.04 5.33 9.92
C GLY A 127 5.12 4.92 10.92
N TYR A 128 5.55 5.81 11.82
CA TYR A 128 6.68 5.58 12.72
C TYR A 128 6.28 5.75 14.19
N THR A 129 5.78 6.92 14.57
CA THR A 129 5.30 7.23 15.92
C THR A 129 3.88 6.72 16.17
N LEU A 130 3.09 6.52 15.10
CA LEU A 130 1.74 5.97 15.16
C LEU A 130 0.84 6.68 16.20
N GLN A 131 0.98 8.00 16.32
CA GLN A 131 0.12 8.78 17.23
C GLN A 131 -1.27 8.93 16.64
N GLU A 132 -2.27 9.10 17.51
CA GLU A 132 -3.64 9.38 17.10
C GLU A 132 -3.71 10.75 16.39
N ARG A 133 -3.90 10.74 15.07
CA ARG A 133 -4.20 11.97 14.31
C ARG A 133 -5.63 12.44 14.58
N ILE A 134 -6.54 11.48 14.72
CA ILE A 134 -7.92 11.70 15.14
C ILE A 134 -8.04 11.01 16.50
N PRO A 135 -8.43 11.74 17.57
CA PRO A 135 -8.58 11.14 18.89
C PRO A 135 -9.57 9.98 18.88
N PHE A 136 -9.25 8.90 19.59
CA PHE A 136 -10.09 7.71 19.66
C PHE A 136 -11.27 7.85 20.63
N ASP A 137 -11.31 8.92 21.43
CA ASP A 137 -12.40 9.21 22.37
C ASP A 137 -13.14 10.50 21.97
N PRO A 138 -14.37 10.43 21.45
CA PRO A 138 -15.17 9.22 21.19
C PRO A 138 -14.68 8.45 19.95
N HIS A 139 -15.15 7.20 19.78
CA HIS A 139 -14.80 6.37 18.62
C HIS A 139 -15.04 7.14 17.31
N PRO A 140 -14.01 7.35 16.46
CA PRO A 140 -14.18 8.08 15.21
C PRO A 140 -15.20 7.41 14.30
N GLY A 141 -16.09 8.18 13.68
CA GLY A 141 -17.16 7.62 12.83
C GLY A 141 -16.65 6.89 11.59
N ASN A 142 -15.42 7.19 11.15
CA ASN A 142 -14.73 6.61 10.00
C ASN A 142 -13.66 5.58 10.39
N LEU A 143 -13.44 5.33 11.68
CA LEU A 143 -12.64 4.19 12.14
C LEU A 143 -13.52 2.94 12.08
N ASP A 144 -12.96 1.84 11.58
CA ASP A 144 -13.69 0.58 11.48
C ASP A 144 -14.13 0.10 12.87
N LYS A 145 -15.42 -0.26 12.99
CA LYS A 145 -16.05 -0.63 14.27
C LYS A 145 -15.47 -1.89 14.91
N ARG A 146 -14.69 -2.68 14.17
CA ARG A 146 -13.96 -3.84 14.70
C ARG A 146 -12.82 -3.43 15.64
N TRP A 147 -12.38 -2.17 15.59
CA TRP A 147 -11.39 -1.62 16.50
C TRP A 147 -12.00 -1.22 17.84
N HIS A 148 -11.93 -2.13 18.80
CA HIS A 148 -12.16 -1.78 20.20
C HIS A 148 -11.00 -0.89 20.68
N LEU A 149 -11.30 0.31 21.17
CA LEU A 149 -10.30 1.39 21.34
C LEU A 149 -9.14 1.04 22.28
N GLU A 150 -9.41 0.30 23.37
CA GLU A 150 -8.37 -0.18 24.27
C GLU A 150 -7.41 -1.15 23.57
N GLU A 151 -7.95 -2.12 22.82
CA GLU A 151 -7.14 -3.08 22.06
C GLU A 151 -6.49 -2.42 20.83
N ALA A 152 -7.09 -1.37 20.27
CA ALA A 152 -6.49 -0.56 19.23
C ALA A 152 -5.23 0.14 19.73
N ARG A 153 -5.30 0.78 20.90
CA ARG A 153 -4.14 1.45 21.53
C ARG A 153 -3.06 0.46 21.92
N GLU A 154 -3.42 -0.68 22.50
CA GLU A 154 -2.46 -1.74 22.83
C GLU A 154 -1.79 -2.29 21.55
N PHE A 155 -2.53 -2.43 20.44
CA PHE A 155 -1.94 -2.81 19.15
C PHE A 155 -0.97 -1.74 18.64
N LEU A 156 -1.32 -0.46 18.71
CA LEU A 156 -0.45 0.63 18.26
C LEU A 156 0.83 0.75 19.10
N GLU A 157 0.77 0.46 20.40
CA GLU A 157 1.96 0.36 21.24
C GLU A 157 2.91 -0.74 20.75
N LYS A 158 2.38 -1.94 20.47
CA LYS A 158 3.19 -3.04 19.93
C LYS A 158 3.68 -2.75 18.51
N ALA A 159 2.89 -2.05 17.70
CA ALA A 159 3.28 -1.66 16.35
C ALA A 159 4.42 -0.62 16.37
N ARG A 160 4.45 0.30 17.34
CA ARG A 160 5.61 1.19 17.55
C ARG A 160 6.88 0.39 17.86
N GLN A 161 6.76 -0.58 18.76
CA GLN A 161 7.88 -1.48 19.08
C GLN A 161 8.35 -2.23 17.82
N PHE A 162 7.43 -2.68 16.98
CA PHE A 162 7.76 -3.31 15.71
C PHE A 162 8.53 -2.38 14.78
N VAL A 163 8.15 -1.10 14.68
CA VAL A 163 8.88 -0.12 13.86
C VAL A 163 10.34 -0.04 14.28
N GLU A 164 10.60 0.05 15.59
CA GLU A 164 11.95 0.13 16.17
C GLU A 164 12.72 -1.18 15.98
N ASP A 165 12.12 -2.32 16.33
CA ASP A 165 12.79 -3.62 16.33
C ASP A 165 13.10 -4.12 14.91
N THR A 166 12.44 -3.58 13.88
CA THR A 166 12.57 -4.05 12.49
C THR A 166 13.25 -3.06 11.56
N ASP A 167 13.73 -1.92 12.04
CA ASP A 167 14.29 -0.87 11.19
C ASP A 167 13.32 -0.52 10.02
N PHE A 168 12.02 -0.41 10.33
CA PHE A 168 10.98 -0.25 9.30
C PHE A 168 11.18 1.03 8.49
N GLN A 169 11.67 2.09 9.13
CA GLN A 169 11.90 3.36 8.45
C GLN A 169 12.99 3.21 7.39
N GLU A 170 14.09 2.56 7.73
CA GLU A 170 15.21 2.28 6.84
C GLU A 170 14.76 1.37 5.69
N PHE A 171 13.96 0.35 5.96
CA PHE A 171 13.36 -0.50 4.94
C PHE A 171 12.51 0.33 3.96
N PHE A 172 11.62 1.18 4.48
CA PHE A 172 10.73 2.01 3.66
C PHE A 172 11.51 3.00 2.80
N GLU A 173 12.53 3.65 3.37
CA GLU A 173 13.40 4.59 2.67
C GLU A 173 14.21 3.90 1.56
N ALA A 174 14.72 2.69 1.81
CA ALA A 174 15.47 1.90 0.81
C ALA A 174 14.63 1.54 -0.43
N HIS A 175 13.30 1.46 -0.29
CA HIS A 175 12.38 1.12 -1.37
C HIS A 175 11.76 2.32 -2.08
N GLN A 176 12.16 3.55 -1.73
CA GLN A 176 11.65 4.76 -2.39
C GLN A 176 11.74 4.75 -3.93
N PRO A 177 12.82 4.25 -4.57
CA PRO A 177 12.86 4.19 -6.03
C PRO A 177 11.71 3.38 -6.65
N LEU A 178 11.29 2.30 -5.99
CA LEU A 178 10.14 1.49 -6.44
C LEU A 178 8.84 2.25 -6.24
N TYR A 179 8.67 2.91 -5.10
CA TYR A 179 7.49 3.70 -4.78
C TYR A 179 7.33 4.91 -5.71
N ASP A 180 8.41 5.61 -6.02
CA ASP A 180 8.43 6.71 -6.98
C ASP A 180 8.03 6.26 -8.38
N GLN A 181 8.52 5.09 -8.82
CA GLN A 181 8.11 4.52 -10.10
C GLN A 181 6.60 4.18 -10.12
N ALA A 182 6.10 3.54 -9.07
CA ALA A 182 4.69 3.16 -8.95
C ALA A 182 3.78 4.41 -8.93
N THR A 183 4.14 5.41 -8.13
CA THR A 183 3.39 6.66 -8.03
C THR A 183 3.45 7.46 -9.33
N GLY A 184 4.58 7.48 -10.03
CA GLY A 184 4.72 8.11 -11.36
C GLY A 184 3.77 7.49 -12.38
N ARG A 185 3.75 6.15 -12.48
CA ARG A 185 2.81 5.42 -13.37
C ARG A 185 1.35 5.68 -13.02
N MET A 186 1.02 5.72 -11.73
CA MET A 186 -0.34 6.03 -11.27
C MET A 186 -0.74 7.46 -11.64
N LYS A 187 0.13 8.44 -11.44
CA LYS A 187 -0.11 9.84 -11.86
C LYS A 187 -0.33 9.94 -13.37
N GLU A 188 0.47 9.23 -14.15
CA GLU A 188 0.30 9.18 -15.60
C GLU A 188 -1.07 8.61 -16.00
N MET A 189 -1.48 7.48 -15.42
CA MET A 189 -2.81 6.90 -15.66
C MET A 189 -3.93 7.87 -15.27
N LEU A 190 -3.87 8.46 -14.07
CA LEU A 190 -4.90 9.38 -13.57
C LEU A 190 -5.04 10.62 -14.47
N SER A 191 -3.92 11.12 -15.00
CA SER A 191 -3.93 12.28 -15.92
C SER A 191 -4.61 12.00 -17.26
N LYS A 192 -4.63 10.73 -17.69
CA LYS A 192 -5.16 10.32 -19.01
C LYS A 192 -6.59 9.79 -18.92
N GLU A 193 -6.91 9.04 -17.87
CA GLU A 193 -8.10 8.19 -17.82
C GLU A 193 -9.12 8.65 -16.79
N THR A 194 -8.78 9.58 -15.89
CA THR A 194 -9.68 9.97 -14.79
C THR A 194 -10.35 11.32 -15.05
N HIS A 195 -11.68 11.34 -14.92
CA HIS A 195 -12.46 12.56 -14.89
C HIS A 195 -12.39 13.20 -13.50
N LEU A 196 -11.30 13.92 -13.22
CA LEU A 196 -11.07 14.53 -11.90
C LEU A 196 -12.15 15.53 -11.49
N GLY A 197 -12.87 16.12 -12.45
CA GLY A 197 -14.03 16.98 -12.19
C GLY A 197 -15.19 16.30 -11.47
N TRP A 198 -15.22 14.96 -11.34
CA TRP A 198 -16.20 14.27 -10.49
C TRP A 198 -15.91 14.39 -8.99
N PHE A 199 -14.69 14.79 -8.63
CA PHE A 199 -14.22 14.91 -7.24
C PHE A 199 -14.06 16.38 -6.81
N GLU A 200 -14.48 17.32 -7.64
CA GLU A 200 -14.56 18.74 -7.28
C GLU A 200 -15.88 18.97 -6.53
N GLU A 201 -15.79 19.37 -5.25
CA GLU A 201 -16.90 19.94 -4.45
C GLU A 201 -16.81 21.47 -4.40
#